data_AF-A0AAP0EW03-F1
#
_entry.id   AF-A0AAP0EW03-F1
#
_cell.length_a   1.000
_cell.length_b   1.000
_cell.length_c   1.000
_cell.angle_alpha   90.00
_cell.angle_beta   90.00
_cell.angle_gamma   90.00
#
_symmetry.space_group_name_H-M   'P 1'
#
loop_
_entity.id
_entity.type
_entity.pdbx_description
1 polymer ?
#
loop_
_entity_poly.entity_id
_entity_poly.type
_entity_poly.pdbx_seq_one_letter_code
_entity_poly.pdbx_strand_id
1 'polypeptide(L)' 'MGGGMEVKKNKFIEEWGTARENLELNFRWTRRNWAIIGIFGIAVPVLIYKGIVKEFHMQDEDYGRPYRKFI' A
#
# COMPACT_ATOMS: atom_id res chain seq x y z
N MET A 1 -23.53 -12.88 23.36
CA MET A 1 -22.34 -12.03 23.09
C MET A 1 -21.80 -11.60 24.45
N GLY A 2 -20.56 -11.96 24.80
CA GLY A 2 -20.01 -11.75 26.14
C GLY A 2 -19.96 -10.27 26.51
N GLY A 3 -20.92 -9.82 27.34
CA GLY A 3 -20.89 -8.53 28.00
C GLY A 3 -19.85 -8.60 29.11
N GLY A 4 -18.73 -7.91 28.95
CA GLY A 4 -17.63 -8.08 29.89
C GLY A 4 -16.43 -7.15 29.74
N MET A 5 -16.58 -5.96 29.15
CA MET A 5 -15.55 -4.92 29.26
C MET A 5 -16.22 -3.55 29.36
N GLU A 6 -16.65 -3.19 30.57
CA GLU A 6 -17.05 -1.82 30.92
C GLU A 6 -15.81 -0.92 30.99
N VAL A 7 -15.12 -0.75 29.86
CA VAL A 7 -14.07 0.26 29.74
C VAL A 7 -14.77 1.61 29.61
N LYS A 8 -14.31 2.61 30.35
CA LYS A 8 -14.82 3.99 30.25
C LYS A 8 -14.56 4.51 28.84
N LYS A 9 -15.59 4.43 27.98
CA LYS A 9 -15.51 4.89 26.60
C LYS A 9 -15.28 6.39 26.56
N ASN A 10 -14.29 6.81 25.77
CA ASN A 10 -14.09 8.21 25.46
C ASN A 10 -14.74 8.48 24.10
N LYS A 11 -15.75 9.37 24.10
CA LYS A 11 -16.50 9.75 22.89
C LYS A 11 -15.58 10.10 21.72
N PHE A 12 -14.52 10.88 21.95
CA PHE A 12 -13.61 11.31 20.88
C PHE A 12 -12.78 10.16 20.30
N ILE A 13 -12.44 9.16 21.12
CA ILE A 13 -11.69 7.98 20.67
C ILE A 13 -12.61 7.08 19.85
N GLU A 14 -13.83 6.83 20.31
CA GLU A 14 -14.80 6.01 19.60
C GLU A 14 -15.19 6.65 18.26
N GLU A 15 -15.45 7.96 18.23
CA GLU A 15 -15.77 8.69 17.00
C GLU A 15 -14.59 8.70 16.02
N TRP A 16 -13.36 8.89 16.49
CA TRP A 16 -12.17 8.83 15.65
C TRP A 16 -11.93 7.43 15.07
N GLY A 17 -12.09 6.39 15.89
CA GLY A 17 -12.01 5.00 15.44
C GLY A 17 -13.07 4.70 14.38
N THR A 18 -14.32 5.07 14.65
CA THR A 18 -15.44 4.91 13.72
C THR A 18 -15.19 5.63 12.39
N ALA A 19 -14.65 6.86 12.42
CA ALA A 19 -14.35 7.61 11.21
C ALA A 19 -13.23 6.97 10.36
N ARG A 20 -12.26 6.31 10.99
CA ARG A 20 -11.18 5.60 10.28
C ARG A 20 -11.65 4.29 9.67
N GLU A 21 -12.48 3.55 10.39
CA GLU A 21 -13.05 2.29 9.91
C GLU A 21 -13.98 2.49 8.72
N ASN A 22 -14.63 3.66 8.63
CA ASN A 22 -15.58 4.01 7.57
C ASN A 22 -15.05 5.12 6.64
N LEU A 23 -13.73 5.22 6.47
CA LEU A 23 -13.11 6.28 5.66
C LEU A 23 -13.54 6.17 4.19
N GLU A 24 -13.81 4.96 3.70
CA GLU A 24 -14.27 4.64 2.36
C GLU A 24 -15.64 5.26 2.04
N LEU A 25 -16.54 5.38 3.03
CA LEU A 25 -17.84 6.03 2.84
C LEU A 25 -17.70 7.53 2.55
N ASN A 26 -16.62 8.13 3.02
CA ASN A 26 -16.32 9.55 2.87
C ASN A 26 -15.29 9.84 1.76
N PHE A 27 -14.81 8.80 1.07
CA PHE A 27 -13.80 8.97 0.04
C PHE A 27 -14.37 9.71 -1.17
N ARG A 28 -13.57 10.62 -1.74
CA ARG A 28 -13.94 11.39 -2.93
C ARG A 28 -12.86 11.30 -3.99
N TRP A 29 -13.28 11.14 -5.24
CA TRP A 29 -12.39 11.24 -6.39
C TRP A 29 -12.00 12.69 -6.62
N THR A 30 -10.79 13.04 -6.20
CA THR A 30 -10.19 14.34 -6.42
C THR A 30 -8.95 14.19 -7.28
N ARG A 31 -8.49 15.26 -7.93
CA ARG A 31 -7.23 15.26 -8.69
C ARG A 31 -6.05 14.79 -7.82
N ARG A 32 -6.04 15.19 -6.55
CA ARG A 32 -5.04 14.75 -5.57
C ARG A 32 -5.12 13.24 -5.31
N ASN A 33 -6.31 12.71 -5.07
CA ASN A 33 -6.46 11.27 -4.78
C ASN A 33 -6.12 10.42 -6.01
N TRP A 34 -6.49 10.87 -7.20
CA TRP A 34 -6.05 10.25 -8.46
C TRP A 34 -4.53 10.23 -8.61
N ALA A 35 -3.85 11.35 -8.30
CA ALA A 35 -2.39 11.41 -8.34
C ALA A 35 -1.74 10.46 -7.31
N ILE A 36 -2.27 10.40 -6.09
CA ILE A 36 -1.78 9.49 -5.04
C ILE A 36 -1.93 8.03 -5.47
N ILE A 37 -3.09 7.65 -6.00
CA ILE A 37 -3.34 6.29 -6.51
C ILE A 37 -2.40 5.96 -7.68
N GLY A 38 -2.20 6.89 -8.62
CA GLY A 38 -1.28 6.68 -9.73
C GLY A 38 0.18 6.49 -9.28
N ILE A 39 0.65 7.30 -8.33
CA ILE A 39 2.02 7.21 -7.82
C ILE A 39 2.22 5.93 -7.01
N PHE A 40 1.41 5.72 -5.97
CA PHE A 40 1.65 4.62 -5.02
C PHE A 40 1.03 3.30 -5.46
N GLY A 41 -0.05 3.33 -6.23
CA GLY A 41 -0.71 2.12 -6.74
C GLY A 41 -0.09 1.58 -8.03
N ILE A 42 0.61 2.41 -8.82
CA ILE A 42 1.15 2.01 -10.12
C ILE A 42 2.65 2.32 -10.22
N ALA A 43 3.04 3.59 -10.15
CA ALA A 43 4.41 3.99 -10.48
C ALA A 43 5.44 3.35 -9.54
N VAL A 44 5.21 3.41 -8.22
CA VAL A 44 6.11 2.86 -7.21
C VAL A 44 6.28 1.34 -7.38
N PRO A 45 5.23 0.50 -7.41
CA PRO A 45 5.37 -0.94 -7.65
C PRO A 45 6.11 -1.28 -8.95
N VAL A 46 5.82 -0.58 -10.04
CA VAL A 46 6.48 -0.82 -11.34
C VAL A 46 7.96 -0.46 -11.28
N LEU A 47 8.32 0.65 -10.66
CA LEU A 47 9.71 1.06 -10.51
C LEU A 47 10.49 0.10 -9.62
N ILE A 48 9.90 -0.36 -8.52
CA ILE A 48 10.50 -1.37 -7.63
C ILE A 48 10.76 -2.65 -8.42
N TYR A 49 9.75 -3.16 -9.14
CA TYR A 49 9.89 -4.36 -9.95
C TYR A 49 11.01 -4.23 -10.98
N LYS A 50 11.02 -3.15 -11.76
CA LYS A 50 12.07 -2.91 -12.77
C LYS A 50 13.45 -2.76 -12.15
N GLY A 51 13.57 -2.11 -10.99
CA GLY A 51 14.81 -1.98 -10.25
C GLY A 51 15.37 -3.34 -9.83
N ILE A 52 14.53 -4.18 -9.22
CA ILE A 52 14.89 -5.52 -8.79
C ILE A 52 15.30 -6.40 -9.98
N VAL A 53 14.50 -6.41 -11.06
CA VAL A 53 14.82 -7.20 -12.27
C VAL A 53 16.16 -6.77 -12.86
N LYS A 54 16.40 -5.46 -12.96
CA LYS A 54 17.68 -4.93 -13.45
C LYS A 54 18.85 -5.40 -12.57
N GLU A 55 18.69 -5.35 -11.25
CA GLU A 55 19.73 -5.79 -10.32
C GLU A 55 20.04 -7.28 -10.45
N PHE A 56 19.03 -8.13 -10.64
CA PHE A 56 19.24 -9.54 -10.92
C PHE A 56 19.92 -9.78 -12.27
N HIS A 57 19.56 -9.02 -13.31
CA HIS A 57 20.20 -9.13 -14.62
C HIS A 57 21.67 -8.70 -14.57
N MET A 58 21.99 -7.62 -13.86
CA MET A 58 23.39 -7.20 -13.64
C MET A 58 24.20 -8.30 -12.93
N GLN A 59 23.61 -8.97 -11.94
CA GLN A 59 24.26 -10.11 -11.31
C GLN A 59 24.43 -11.29 -12.28
N ASP A 60 23.40 -11.64 -13.04
CA ASP A 60 23.49 -12.72 -14.04
C ASP A 60 24.61 -12.44 -15.06
N GLU A 61 24.77 -11.19 -15.52
CA GLU A 61 25.88 -10.73 -16.36
C GLU A 61 27.24 -10.95 -15.72
N ASP A 62 27.42 -10.50 -14.48
CA ASP A 62 28.67 -10.65 -13.73
C ASP A 62 29.05 -12.14 -13.54
N TYR A 63 28.05 -13.03 -13.44
CA TYR A 63 28.23 -14.47 -13.34
C TYR A 63 28.25 -15.21 -14.70
N GLY A 64 28.15 -14.50 -15.83
CA GLY A 64 28.12 -15.11 -17.17
C GLY A 64 26.89 -15.98 -17.45
N ARG A 65 25.77 -15.72 -16.76
CA ARG A 65 24.51 -16.45 -16.86
C ARG A 65 23.54 -15.72 -17.82
N PRO A 66 22.68 -16.45 -18.53
CA PRO A 66 21.65 -15.81 -19.35
C PRO A 66 20.60 -15.13 -18.46
N TYR A 67 20.11 -13.98 -18.91
CA TYR A 67 19.04 -13.25 -18.22
C TYR A 67 17.80 -14.10 -18.03
N ARG A 68 17.29 -14.10 -16.81
CA ARG A 68 16.03 -14.77 -16.48
C ARG A 68 14.84 -13.86 -16.79
N LYS A 69 13.78 -14.45 -17.34
CA LYS A 69 12.50 -13.76 -17.46
C LYS A 69 11.79 -13.79 -16.11
N PHE A 70 11.72 -12.63 -15.47
CA PHE A 70 10.81 -12.38 -14.37
C PHE A 70 9.50 -11.87 -14.98
N ILE A 71 8.34 -12.33 -14.46
CA ILE A 71 6.94 -12.04 -14.86
C ILE A 71 6.77 -11.55 -16.32
#